data_AF-K2F207-F1
#
_entry.id   AF-K2F207-F1
#
_cell.length_a   1.000
_cell.length_b   1.000
_cell.length_c   1.000
_cell.angle_alpha   90.00
_cell.angle_beta   90.00
_cell.angle_gamma   90.00
#
_symmetry.space_group_name_H-M   'P 1'
#
loop_
_entity.id
_entity.type
_entity.pdbx_description
1 polymer ?
#
loop_
_entity_poly.entity_id
_entity_poly.type
_entity_poly.pdbx_seq_one_letter_code
_entity_poly.pdbx_strand_id
1 'polypeptide(L)' 'MDKIAPTYHPNPILVENDSWIVTRNAWPYDNTKEHLILVIKRHILNPEEMTKEEVLDLWDAVKEVKKMLDITHSTLLMR' A
#
# COMPACT_ATOMS: atom_id res chain seq x y z
N MET A 1 -17.11 9.35 3.42
CA MET A 1 -16.43 10.30 2.52
C MET A 1 -15.96 9.51 1.34
N ASP A 2 -16.58 9.70 0.17
CA ASP A 2 -16.22 8.99 -1.05
C ASP A 2 -14.82 9.40 -1.48
N LYS A 3 -13.85 8.50 -1.33
CA LYS A 3 -12.46 8.73 -1.73
C LYS A 3 -12.42 8.76 -3.26
N ILE A 4 -12.18 9.95 -3.82
CA ILE A 4 -12.07 10.22 -5.26
C ILE A 4 -11.05 9.25 -5.86
N ALA A 5 -11.47 8.46 -6.86
CA ALA A 5 -10.54 7.63 -7.62
C ALA A 5 -9.54 8.56 -8.33
N PRO A 6 -8.21 8.36 -8.18
CA PRO A 6 -7.21 9.15 -8.88
C PRO A 6 -7.45 9.13 -10.41
N THR A 7 -7.22 10.26 -11.10
CA THR A 7 -7.45 10.40 -12.55
C THR A 7 -6.80 9.28 -13.40
N TYR A 8 -5.72 8.67 -12.88
CA TYR A 8 -4.93 7.66 -13.58
C TYR A 8 -4.84 6.32 -12.82
N HIS A 9 -5.61 6.14 -11.74
CA HIS A 9 -5.64 4.90 -10.97
C HIS A 9 -7.07 4.57 -10.54
N PRO A 10 -7.65 3.43 -10.98
CA PRO A 10 -9.08 3.17 -10.81
C PRO A 10 -9.49 2.87 -9.37
N ASN A 11 -8.56 2.39 -8.54
CA ASN A 11 -8.87 2.01 -7.16
C ASN A 11 -8.65 3.18 -6.18
N PRO A 12 -9.52 3.32 -5.18
CA PRO A 12 -9.38 4.33 -4.14
C PRO A 12 -8.23 3.98 -3.20
N ILE A 13 -7.74 5.00 -2.51
CA ILE A 13 -6.80 4.84 -1.40
C ILE A 13 -7.49 4.12 -0.23
N LEU A 14 -6.95 2.98 0.19
CA LEU A 14 -7.45 2.24 1.35
C LEU A 14 -6.92 2.86 2.64
N VAL A 15 -5.60 2.99 2.74
CA VAL A 15 -4.87 3.55 3.88
C VAL A 15 -3.94 4.65 3.39
N GLU A 16 -3.84 5.72 4.17
CA GLU A 16 -2.88 6.79 3.96
C GLU A 16 -2.39 7.28 5.31
N ASN A 17 -1.08 7.31 5.49
CA ASN A 17 -0.44 7.92 6.66
C ASN A 17 0.60 8.96 6.20
N ASP A 18 1.47 9.41 7.10
CA ASP A 18 2.41 10.49 6.82
C ASP A 18 3.36 10.17 5.66
N SER A 19 3.81 8.91 5.55
CA SER A 19 4.80 8.49 4.56
C SER A 19 4.26 7.61 3.42
N TRP A 20 3.13 6.93 3.60
CA TRP A 20 2.65 5.88 2.69
C TRP A 20 1.19 6.03 2.26
N ILE A 21 0.92 5.51 1.06
CA ILE A 21 -0.41 5.29 0.49
C ILE A 21 -0.54 3.80 0.17
N VAL A 22 -1.66 3.20 0.53
CA VAL A 22 -2.01 1.81 0.18
C VAL A 22 -3.25 1.79 -0.68
N THR A 23 -3.19 1.08 -1.80
CA THR A 23 -4.32 0.87 -2.73
C THR A 23 -4.31 -0.55 -3.26
N ARG A 24 -5.45 -1.03 -3.77
CA ARG A 24 -5.46 -2.25 -4.61
C ARG A 24 -4.75 -1.98 -5.93
N ASN A 25 -3.98 -2.94 -6.42
CA ASN A 25 -3.38 -2.90 -7.74
C ASN A 25 -4.48 -2.78 -8.81
N ALA A 26 -4.31 -1.89 -9.78
CA ALA A 26 -5.22 -1.74 -10.91
C ALA A 26 -5.23 -2.97 -11.84
N TRP A 27 -4.15 -3.76 -11.83
CA TRP A 27 -4.00 -4.99 -12.60
C TRP A 27 -3.49 -6.12 -11.67
N PRO A 28 -4.37 -6.69 -10.83
CA PRO A 28 -3.99 -7.77 -9.93
C PRO A 28 -3.58 -9.02 -10.71
N TYR A 29 -2.78 -9.90 -10.11
CA TYR A 29 -2.43 -11.17 -10.74
C TYR A 29 -3.58 -12.15 -10.61
N ASP A 30 -3.70 -13.05 -11.58
CA ASP A 30 -4.71 -14.10 -11.53
C ASP A 30 -4.59 -14.91 -10.24
N ASN A 31 -5.74 -15.21 -9.63
CA ASN A 31 -5.87 -15.96 -8.37
C ASN A 31 -5.29 -15.26 -7.12
N THR A 32 -5.00 -13.94 -7.18
CA THR A 32 -4.73 -13.17 -5.96
C THR A 32 -6.03 -12.75 -5.29
N LYS A 33 -6.12 -12.95 -3.96
CA LYS A 33 -7.25 -12.43 -3.17
C LYS A 33 -7.13 -10.92 -2.96
N GLU A 34 -5.96 -10.48 -2.53
CA GLU A 34 -5.62 -9.07 -2.34
C GLU A 34 -4.23 -8.85 -2.94
N HIS A 35 -4.16 -8.04 -4.01
CA HIS A 35 -2.91 -7.54 -4.57
C HIS A 35 -2.88 -6.04 -4.28
N LEU A 36 -2.09 -5.66 -3.28
CA LEU A 36 -1.97 -4.28 -2.81
C LEU A 36 -0.68 -3.66 -3.34
N ILE A 37 -0.73 -2.36 -3.64
CA ILE A 37 0.44 -1.54 -3.90
C ILE A 37 0.60 -0.58 -2.72
N LEU A 38 1.81 -0.53 -2.17
CA LEU A 38 2.23 0.43 -1.17
C LEU A 38 3.14 1.44 -1.86
N VAL A 39 2.75 2.71 -1.86
CA VAL A 39 3.48 3.80 -2.53
C VAL A 39 3.96 4.76 -1.47
N ILE A 40 5.28 4.93 -1.39
CA ILE A 40 5.90 5.95 -0.54
C ILE A 40 5.68 7.33 -1.17
N LYS A 41 5.30 8.32 -0.36
CA LYS A 41 5.01 9.69 -0.82
C LYS A 41 6.27 10.44 -1.23
N ARG A 42 7.37 10.23 -0.51
CA ARG A 42 8.68 10.78 -0.87
C ARG A 42 9.27 9.96 -2.02
N HIS A 43 9.61 10.62 -3.11
CA HIS A 43 10.26 9.95 -4.24
C HIS A 43 11.64 9.42 -3.84
N ILE A 44 11.79 8.10 -3.88
CA ILE A 44 13.04 7.35 -3.71
C ILE A 44 13.17 6.34 -4.85
N LEU A 45 14.40 5.95 -5.18
CA LEU A 45 14.65 4.96 -6.23
C LEU A 45 14.82 3.56 -5.64
N ASN A 46 15.33 3.46 -4.42
CA ASN A 46 15.63 2.19 -3.76
C ASN A 46 15.14 2.19 -2.31
N PRO A 47 14.65 1.04 -1.77
CA PRO A 47 14.20 0.92 -0.39
C PRO A 47 15.21 1.37 0.68
N GLU A 48 16.51 1.26 0.40
CA GLU A 48 17.61 1.64 1.30
C GLU A 48 17.66 3.15 1.58
N GLU A 49 16.99 3.95 0.76
CA GLU A 49 16.90 5.41 0.93
C GLU A 49 15.84 5.82 1.95
N MET A 50 15.01 4.89 2.46
CA MET A 50 13.98 5.19 3.46
C MET A 50 14.58 5.68 4.78
N THR A 51 13.93 6.65 5.41
CA THR A 51 14.23 7.02 6.80
C THR A 51 13.66 5.97 7.77
N LYS A 52 14.07 6.05 9.04
CA LYS A 52 13.54 5.15 10.07
C LYS A 52 12.04 5.32 10.27
N GLU A 53 11.57 6.56 10.19
CA GLU A 53 10.18 6.94 10.34
C GLU A 53 9.34 6.36 9.20
N GLU A 54 9.81 6.48 7.95
CA GLU A 54 9.12 5.92 6.78
C GLU A 54 9.01 4.40 6.85
N VAL A 55 10.02 3.72 7.41
CA VAL A 55 9.95 2.26 7.64
C VAL A 55 8.92 1.91 8.72
N LEU A 56 8.81 2.69 9.79
CA LEU A 56 7.79 2.45 10.83
C LEU A 56 6.39 2.71 10.27
N ASP A 57 6.21 3.80 9.52
CA ASP A 57 4.97 4.14 8.84
C ASP A 57 4.54 3.05 7.85
N LEU A 58 5.49 2.43 7.15
CA LEU A 58 5.21 1.30 6.26
C LEU A 58 4.53 0.17 7.03
N TRP A 59 5.10 -0.23 8.17
CA TRP A 59 4.57 -1.33 8.98
C TRP A 59 3.22 -0.99 9.60
N ASP A 60 2.99 0.27 9.96
CA ASP A 60 1.69 0.70 10.48
C ASP A 60 0.63 0.71 9.39
N ALA A 61 0.95 1.16 8.17
CA ALA A 61 0.06 1.05 7.01
C ALA A 61 -0.29 -0.42 6.69
N VAL A 62 0.69 -1.33 6.78
CA VAL A 62 0.47 -2.78 6.59
C VAL A 62 -0.46 -3.34 7.65
N LYS A 63 -0.25 -3.02 8.94
CA LYS A 63 -1.13 -3.49 10.02
C LYS A 63 -2.56 -2.99 9.82
N GLU A 64 -2.72 -1.73 9.46
CA GLU A 64 -4.03 -1.10 9.26
C GLU A 64 -4.79 -1.73 8.09
N VAL A 65 -4.14 -1.88 6.92
CA VAL A 65 -4.82 -2.47 5.76
C VAL A 65 -5.13 -3.95 5.98
N LYS A 66 -4.25 -4.70 6.67
CA LYS A 66 -4.53 -6.10 7.01
C LYS A 66 -5.73 -6.24 7.93
N LYS A 67 -5.85 -5.36 8.94
CA LYS A 67 -7.01 -5.32 9.83
C LYS A 67 -8.28 -4.94 9.07
N MET A 68 -8.20 -3.96 8.18
CA MET A 68 -9.33 -3.49 7.37
C MET A 68 -9.88 -4.58 6.43
N LEU A 69 -8.99 -5.39 5.86
CA LEU A 69 -9.32 -6.41 4.86
C LEU A 69 -9.36 -7.85 5.41
N ASP A 70 -9.24 -8.01 6.73
CA ASP A 70 -9.19 -9.32 7.41
C ASP A 70 -8.12 -10.28 6.83
N ILE A 71 -6.94 -9.73 6.49
CA ILE A 71 -5.83 -10.49 5.91
C ILE A 71 -5.05 -11.17 7.03
N THR A 72 -5.11 -12.49 7.07
CA THR A 72 -4.35 -13.31 8.02
C THR A 72 -2.90 -13.54 7.59
N HIS A 73 -2.68 -13.89 6.32
CA HIS A 73 -1.37 -14.23 5.76
C HIS A 73 -1.10 -13.43 4.48
N SER A 74 0.13 -12.93 4.32
CA SER A 74 0.51 -12.07 3.20
C SER A 74 2.04 -12.06 3.01
N THR A 75 2.49 -11.74 1.79
CA THR A 75 3.89 -11.34 1.51
C THR A 75 3.90 -9.89 1.04
N LEU A 76 5.02 -9.19 1.25
CA LEU A 76 5.23 -7.80 0.81
C LEU A 76 6.06 -7.70 -0.47
N LEU A 77 6.83 -8.74 -0.80
CA LEU A 77 7.71 -8.76 -1.94
C LEU A 77 7.37 -9.96 -2.81
N MET A 78 7.24 -9.71 -4.11
CA MET A 78 7.08 -10.72 -5.15
C MET A 78 8.17 -10.46 -6.20
N ARG A 79 8.83 -11.52 -6.65
CA ARG A 79 9.83 -11.46 -7.72
C ARG A 79 9.20 -11.90 -9.03
#